data_AF-A0A811UQU8-F1
#
_entry.id   AF-A0A811UQU8-F1
#
_cell.length_a   1.000
_cell.length_b   1.000
_cell.length_c   1.000
_cell.angle_alpha   90.00
_cell.angle_beta   90.00
_cell.angle_gamma   90.00
#
_symmetry.space_group_name_H-M   'P 1'
#
loop_
_entity.id
_entity.type
_entity.pdbx_description
1 polymer ?
#
loop_
_entity_poly.entity_id
_entity_poly.type
_entity_poly.pdbx_seq_one_letter_code
_entity_poly.pdbx_strand_id
1 'polypeptide(L)'
;MWQQRILLICLIARCVLAEDNEIDKLFRDTEVVPDVIEEPPKELLKIDYNNGLEVGKAEEFTPTQTKDEPALEWTAEPDAYYTVIMINPDVPTRQNPTWREWLHWLVVNVPGGDIAKGDILAPYIGPMAPK
;
A
#
# COMPACT_ATOMS: atom_id res chain seq x y z
N MET A 1 46.91 -37.30 23.68
CA MET A 1 46.72 -36.05 24.46
C MET A 1 46.06 -35.03 23.54
N TRP A 2 44.81 -34.71 23.85
CA TRP A 2 44.04 -33.54 23.42
C TRP A 2 43.60 -33.42 21.95
N GLN A 3 42.38 -33.92 21.70
CA GLN A 3 41.46 -33.30 20.75
C GLN A 3 41.23 -31.84 21.17
N GLN A 4 41.39 -30.89 20.26
CA GLN A 4 40.60 -29.67 20.29
C GLN A 4 39.86 -29.53 18.96
N ARG A 5 38.62 -29.99 18.97
CA ARG A 5 37.59 -29.57 18.03
C ARG A 5 37.31 -28.10 18.33
N ILE A 6 37.79 -27.20 17.49
CA ILE A 6 37.31 -25.81 17.50
C ILE A 6 35.90 -25.87 16.94
N LEU A 7 34.93 -25.78 17.84
CA LEU A 7 33.54 -25.55 17.55
C LEU A 7 33.47 -24.16 16.89
N LEU A 8 33.41 -24.09 15.56
CA LEU A 8 32.98 -22.88 14.88
C LEU A 8 31.48 -22.76 15.20
N ILE A 9 31.17 -22.04 16.26
CA ILE A 9 29.81 -21.65 16.59
C ILE A 9 29.36 -20.75 15.44
N CYS A 10 28.49 -21.30 14.61
CA CYS A 10 27.60 -20.56 13.74
C CYS A 10 26.83 -19.55 14.59
N LEU A 11 27.41 -18.39 14.84
CA LEU A 11 26.65 -17.18 15.09
C LEU A 11 26.21 -16.68 13.73
N ILE A 12 25.19 -17.35 13.19
CA ILE A 12 24.24 -16.69 12.32
C ILE A 12 23.54 -15.68 13.24
N ALA A 13 24.18 -14.54 13.47
CA ALA A 13 23.43 -13.33 13.70
C ALA A 13 22.72 -13.07 12.37
N ARG A 14 21.57 -13.72 12.17
CA ARG A 14 20.54 -13.14 11.33
C ARG A 14 20.20 -11.85 12.05
N CYS A 15 20.86 -10.78 11.60
CA CYS A 15 20.35 -9.44 11.77
C CYS A 15 18.98 -9.45 11.08
N VAL A 16 17.94 -9.84 11.80
CA VAL A 16 16.56 -9.48 11.45
C VAL A 16 16.42 -8.04 11.93
N LEU A 17 16.96 -7.11 11.17
CA LEU A 17 16.73 -5.67 11.30
C LEU A 17 16.86 -5.06 9.91
N ALA A 18 15.86 -5.28 9.04
CA ALA A 18 15.77 -4.56 7.77
C ALA A 18 14.39 -4.59 7.08
N GLU A 19 13.28 -4.88 7.78
CA GLU A 19 11.93 -4.72 7.17
C GLU A 19 11.27 -3.38 7.55
N ASP A 20 11.52 -2.85 8.76
CA ASP A 20 10.86 -1.62 9.25
C ASP A 20 11.26 -0.31 8.54
N ASN A 21 12.23 -0.32 7.61
CA ASN A 21 12.70 0.92 6.97
C ASN A 21 12.15 1.15 5.55
N GLU A 22 11.84 0.10 4.79
CA GLU A 22 11.46 0.29 3.38
C GLU A 22 10.08 0.96 3.23
N ILE A 23 9.12 0.64 4.10
CA ILE A 23 7.79 1.28 4.10
C ILE A 23 7.88 2.73 4.57
N ASP A 24 8.56 2.99 5.70
CA ASP A 24 8.75 4.36 6.21
C ASP A 24 9.44 5.23 5.16
N LYS A 25 10.52 4.74 4.56
CA LYS A 25 11.23 5.42 3.49
C LYS A 25 10.35 5.65 2.27
N LEU A 26 9.61 4.64 1.80
CA LEU A 26 8.72 4.78 0.65
C LEU A 26 7.68 5.89 0.87
N PHE A 27 7.01 5.91 2.02
CA PHE A 27 5.94 6.88 2.31
C PHE A 27 6.47 8.30 2.53
N ARG A 28 7.70 8.45 3.07
CA ARG A 28 8.35 9.75 3.23
C ARG A 28 8.97 10.27 1.94
N ASP A 29 9.68 9.43 1.18
CA ASP A 29 10.32 9.80 -0.09
C ASP A 29 9.27 10.19 -1.15
N THR A 30 8.06 9.60 -1.08
CA THR A 30 6.93 9.97 -1.94
C THR A 30 6.06 11.10 -1.37
N GLU A 31 6.43 11.65 -0.20
CA GLU A 31 5.73 12.71 0.52
C GLU A 31 4.30 12.36 0.96
N VAL A 32 3.85 11.11 0.85
CA VAL A 32 2.56 10.64 1.39
C VAL A 32 2.47 10.91 2.89
N VAL A 33 3.60 10.75 3.60
CA VAL A 33 3.82 11.32 4.92
C VAL A 33 4.67 12.60 4.77
N PRO A 34 4.22 13.78 5.24
CA PRO A 34 3.03 14.02 6.07
C PRO A 34 1.78 14.44 5.28
N ASP A 35 1.83 14.50 3.95
CA ASP A 35 0.81 15.23 3.17
C ASP A 35 -0.58 14.60 3.21
N VAL A 36 -0.67 13.28 3.33
CA VAL A 36 -1.93 12.52 3.31
C VAL A 36 -2.18 11.84 4.65
N ILE A 37 -1.14 11.25 5.25
CA ILE A 37 -1.20 10.58 6.54
C ILE A 37 -0.04 11.01 7.44
N GLU A 38 -0.25 10.96 8.75
CA GLU A 38 0.71 11.45 9.75
C GLU A 38 1.87 10.46 9.98
N GLU A 39 1.61 9.15 9.88
CA GLU A 39 2.56 8.07 10.11
C GLU A 39 2.44 6.99 9.01
N PRO A 40 3.55 6.34 8.61
CA PRO A 40 3.49 5.25 7.65
C PRO A 40 2.71 4.05 8.20
N PRO A 41 2.07 3.26 7.34
CA PRO A 41 1.41 2.04 7.77
C PRO A 41 2.42 0.98 8.22
N LYS A 42 1.96 0.03 9.04
CA LYS A 42 2.79 -1.11 9.47
C LYS A 42 2.99 -2.15 8.38
N GLU A 43 2.03 -2.24 7.46
CA GLU A 43 1.99 -3.23 6.39
C GLU A 43 1.42 -2.57 5.12
N LEU A 44 1.86 -3.05 3.95
CA LEU A 44 1.33 -2.59 2.67
C LEU A 44 0.07 -3.37 2.31
N LEU A 45 -0.92 -2.65 1.79
CA LEU A 45 -2.03 -3.24 1.06
C LEU A 45 -1.50 -3.86 -0.23
N LYS A 46 -1.78 -5.15 -0.47
CA LYS A 46 -1.46 -5.78 -1.74
C LYS A 46 -2.55 -5.42 -2.75
N ILE A 47 -2.14 -4.79 -3.84
CA ILE A 47 -3.02 -4.27 -4.90
C ILE A 47 -2.61 -4.95 -6.20
N ASP A 48 -3.51 -5.69 -6.82
CA ASP A 48 -3.32 -6.33 -8.12
C ASP A 48 -4.33 -5.77 -9.12
N TYR A 49 -3.84 -5.11 -10.17
CA TYR A 49 -4.66 -4.83 -11.35
C TYR A 49 -4.56 -5.99 -12.33
N ASN A 50 -5.65 -6.23 -13.07
CA ASN A 50 -5.74 -7.25 -14.11
C ASN A 50 -4.44 -7.37 -14.93
N ASN A 51 -4.03 -8.61 -15.20
CA ASN A 51 -2.78 -9.01 -15.87
C ASN A 51 -1.55 -9.09 -14.95
N GLY A 52 -1.72 -9.23 -13.63
CA GLY A 52 -0.62 -9.46 -12.68
C GLY A 52 0.23 -8.23 -12.42
N LEU A 53 -0.40 -7.05 -12.52
CA LEU A 53 0.25 -5.78 -12.26
C LEU A 53 0.10 -5.48 -10.77
N GLU A 54 1.16 -5.77 -10.01
CA GLU A 54 1.24 -5.49 -8.59
C GLU A 54 1.67 -4.03 -8.37
N VAL A 55 1.00 -3.32 -7.47
CA VAL A 55 1.36 -1.96 -7.06
C VAL A 55 2.00 -2.01 -5.67
N GLY A 56 3.08 -1.25 -5.48
CA GLY A 56 3.66 -1.09 -4.13
C GLY A 56 5.01 -0.40 -4.02
N LYS A 57 5.64 0.00 -5.14
CA LYS A 57 7.01 0.53 -5.14
C LYS A 57 7.17 1.88 -5.85
N ALA A 58 6.12 2.72 -5.79
CA ALA A 58 6.08 4.02 -6.46
C ALA A 58 6.34 3.95 -7.98
N GLU A 59 5.87 2.88 -8.61
CA GLU A 59 5.95 2.68 -10.05
C GLU A 59 4.89 3.52 -10.78
N GLU A 60 5.21 3.94 -12.01
CA GLU A 60 4.27 4.67 -12.85
C GLU A 60 3.37 3.72 -13.65
N PHE A 61 2.07 4.00 -13.62
CA PHE A 61 1.07 3.25 -14.38
C PHE A 61 0.24 4.17 -15.27
N THR A 62 -0.18 3.65 -16.41
CA THR A 62 -1.04 4.37 -17.35
C THR A 62 -2.51 4.28 -16.93
N PRO A 63 -3.35 5.27 -17.30
CA PRO A 63 -4.80 5.19 -17.07
C PRO A 63 -5.45 3.91 -17.60
N THR A 64 -4.92 3.36 -18.70
CA THR A 64 -5.42 2.11 -19.29
C THR A 64 -5.13 0.89 -18.41
N GLN A 65 -3.97 0.86 -17.74
CA GLN A 65 -3.59 -0.22 -16.83
C GLN A 65 -4.43 -0.20 -15.55
N THR A 66 -4.82 0.99 -15.09
CA THR A 66 -5.57 1.20 -13.84
C THR A 66 -7.04 1.55 -14.08
N LYS A 67 -7.60 1.21 -15.25
CA LYS A 67 -8.96 1.62 -15.62
C LYS A 67 -10.05 0.86 -14.85
N ASP A 68 -9.77 -0.39 -14.48
CA ASP A 68 -10.69 -1.30 -13.82
C ASP A 68 -10.33 -1.42 -12.34
N GLU A 69 -11.31 -1.75 -11.48
CA GLU A 69 -11.11 -1.93 -10.04
C GLU A 69 -10.05 -3.02 -9.75
N PRO A 70 -9.07 -2.76 -8.87
CA PRO A 70 -8.05 -3.75 -8.52
C PRO A 70 -8.57 -4.77 -7.51
N ALA A 71 -7.97 -5.96 -7.50
CA ALA A 71 -8.08 -6.89 -6.39
C ALA A 71 -7.20 -6.41 -5.23
N LEU A 72 -7.75 -6.48 -4.01
CA LEU A 72 -7.06 -6.06 -2.79
C LEU A 72 -6.91 -7.22 -1.82
N GLU A 73 -5.76 -7.29 -1.14
CA GLU A 73 -5.47 -8.29 -0.12
C GLU A 73 -4.69 -7.66 1.04
N TRP A 74 -5.13 -7.92 2.28
CA TRP A 74 -4.44 -7.51 3.51
C TRP A 74 -4.68 -8.54 4.62
N THR A 75 -3.85 -8.49 5.66
CA THR A 75 -4.06 -9.30 6.86
C THR A 75 -5.21 -8.72 7.68
N ALA A 76 -6.38 -9.35 7.54
CA ALA A 76 -7.58 -8.96 8.27
C ALA A 76 -7.70 -9.69 9.61
N GLU A 77 -8.03 -8.94 10.66
CA GLU A 77 -8.36 -9.48 11.97
C GLU A 77 -9.74 -10.15 11.93
N PRO A 78 -9.93 -11.27 12.66
CA PRO A 78 -11.24 -11.89 12.80
C PRO A 78 -12.27 -10.89 13.34
N ASP A 79 -13.46 -10.89 12.74
CA ASP A 79 -14.63 -10.07 13.13
C ASP A 79 -14.41 -8.55 13.07
N ALA A 80 -13.32 -8.07 12.45
CA ALA A 80 -13.07 -6.65 12.22
C ALA A 80 -13.72 -6.15 10.92
N TYR A 81 -14.01 -4.85 10.91
CA TYR A 81 -14.50 -4.13 9.74
C TYR A 81 -13.45 -3.13 9.27
N TYR A 82 -13.34 -3.01 7.95
CA TYR A 82 -12.36 -2.17 7.28
C TYR A 82 -13.02 -1.13 6.38
N THR A 83 -12.26 -0.09 6.06
CA THR A 83 -12.60 0.90 5.04
C THR A 83 -11.51 0.89 3.99
N VAL A 84 -11.91 0.82 2.72
CA VAL A 84 -11.04 0.97 1.56
C VAL A 84 -11.28 2.37 1.00
N ILE A 85 -10.20 3.13 0.85
CA ILE A 85 -10.22 4.46 0.25
C ILE A 85 -9.08 4.60 -0.76
N MET A 86 -9.39 5.16 -1.92
CA MET A 86 -8.40 5.55 -2.91
C MET A 86 -8.60 7.03 -3.25
N ILE A 87 -7.55 7.83 -3.09
CA ILE A 87 -7.55 9.27 -3.34
C ILE A 87 -6.36 9.68 -4.21
N ASN A 88 -6.46 10.84 -4.83
CA ASN A 88 -5.34 11.52 -5.49
C ASN A 88 -5.11 12.89 -4.83
N PRO A 89 -3.97 13.11 -4.15
CA PRO A 89 -3.66 14.36 -3.47
C PRO A 89 -3.10 15.44 -4.39
N ASP A 90 -2.84 15.13 -5.66
CA ASP A 90 -2.06 15.96 -6.58
C ASP A 90 -2.92 16.65 -7.65
N VAL A 91 -4.23 16.86 -7.41
CA VAL A 91 -5.15 17.39 -8.43
C VAL A 91 -5.28 18.92 -8.36
N PRO A 92 -5.18 19.66 -9.48
CA PRO A 92 -4.91 19.19 -10.86
C PRO A 92 -3.44 18.84 -11.13
N THR A 93 -2.51 19.39 -10.35
CA THR A 93 -1.06 19.08 -10.43
C THR A 93 -0.44 19.07 -9.04
N ARG A 94 0.60 18.25 -8.81
CA ARG A 94 1.35 18.20 -7.55
C ARG A 94 1.90 19.57 -7.13
N GLN A 95 2.31 20.42 -8.07
CA GLN A 95 2.85 21.77 -7.76
C GLN A 95 1.78 22.77 -7.32
N ASN A 96 0.52 22.57 -7.72
CA ASN A 96 -0.60 23.44 -7.35
C ASN A 96 -1.89 22.60 -7.18
N PRO A 97 -1.99 21.81 -6.10
CA PRO A 97 -3.04 20.82 -5.94
C PRO A 97 -4.32 21.44 -5.35
N THR A 98 -4.91 22.41 -6.05
CA THR A 98 -6.06 23.21 -5.55
C THR A 98 -7.33 22.40 -5.31
N TRP A 99 -7.43 21.19 -5.85
CA TRP A 99 -8.60 20.30 -5.71
C TRP A 99 -8.28 19.03 -4.93
N ARG A 100 -7.14 19.00 -4.23
CA ARG A 100 -6.84 17.87 -3.34
C ARG A 100 -7.89 17.76 -2.24
N GLU A 101 -8.35 16.57 -1.87
CA GLU A 101 -8.07 15.25 -2.46
C GLU A 101 -9.20 14.82 -3.40
N TRP A 102 -8.86 14.20 -4.54
CA TRP A 102 -9.86 13.64 -5.44
C TRP A 102 -10.16 12.18 -5.09
N LEU A 103 -11.41 11.87 -4.77
CA LEU A 103 -11.84 10.54 -4.33
C LEU A 103 -12.08 9.60 -5.52
N HIS A 104 -11.23 8.58 -5.66
CA HIS A 104 -11.34 7.52 -6.67
C HIS A 104 -12.24 6.37 -6.25
N TRP A 105 -12.24 5.99 -4.98
CA TRP A 105 -12.99 4.82 -4.49
C TRP A 105 -13.21 4.93 -2.98
N LEU A 106 -14.42 4.57 -2.52
CA LEU A 106 -14.73 4.48 -1.09
C LEU A 106 -15.70 3.32 -0.82
N VAL A 107 -15.22 2.33 -0.07
CA VAL A 107 -16.01 1.22 0.46
C VAL A 107 -15.83 1.17 1.96
N VAL A 108 -16.92 1.22 2.71
CA VAL A 108 -16.91 1.15 4.18
C VAL A 108 -17.52 -0.16 4.65
N ASN A 109 -17.40 -0.45 5.95
CA ASN A 109 -17.99 -1.64 6.57
C ASN A 109 -17.59 -2.96 5.86
N VAL A 110 -16.37 -3.06 5.35
CA VAL A 110 -15.85 -4.29 4.71
C VAL A 110 -15.58 -5.34 5.80
N PRO A 111 -16.31 -6.46 5.86
CA PRO A 111 -16.06 -7.48 6.87
C PRO A 111 -14.82 -8.31 6.50
N GLY A 112 -13.78 -8.25 7.34
CA GLY A 112 -12.49 -8.85 7.04
C GLY A 112 -11.90 -8.28 5.75
N GLY A 113 -11.62 -9.13 4.76
CA GLY A 113 -11.13 -8.74 3.43
C GLY A 113 -12.17 -8.81 2.30
N ASP A 114 -13.45 -9.08 2.62
CA ASP A 114 -14.48 -9.33 1.61
C ASP A 114 -15.14 -8.01 1.15
N ILE A 115 -14.45 -7.30 0.25
CA ILE A 115 -14.88 -5.99 -0.28
C ILE A 115 -16.29 -6.05 -0.88
N ALA A 116 -16.67 -7.17 -1.50
CA ALA A 116 -17.98 -7.34 -2.11
C ALA A 116 -19.14 -7.32 -1.08
N LYS A 117 -18.84 -7.46 0.22
CA LYS A 117 -19.79 -7.33 1.32
C LYS A 117 -19.77 -5.96 2.00
N GLY A 118 -18.88 -5.06 1.58
CA GLY A 118 -18.85 -3.68 2.09
C GLY A 118 -19.91 -2.79 1.45
N ASP A 119 -20.12 -1.62 2.06
CA ASP A 119 -21.02 -0.58 1.57
C ASP A 119 -20.23 0.36 0.63
N ILE A 120 -20.57 0.36 -0.65
CA ILE A 120 -19.95 1.24 -1.65
C ILE A 120 -20.56 2.63 -1.53
N LEU A 121 -19.78 3.60 -1.03
CA LEU A 121 -20.19 5.01 -0.95
C LEU A 121 -19.75 5.81 -2.18
N ALA A 122 -18.61 5.45 -2.76
CA ALA A 122 -18.14 5.96 -4.05
C ALA A 122 -17.62 4.78 -4.89
N PRO A 123 -18.21 4.49 -6.07
CA PRO A 123 -17.73 3.42 -6.93
C PRO A 123 -16.34 3.74 -7.48
N TYR A 124 -15.59 2.70 -7.84
CA TYR A 124 -14.25 2.86 -8.41
C TYR A 124 -14.30 3.67 -9.72
N ILE A 125 -13.50 4.74 -9.77
CA ILE A 125 -13.21 5.50 -10.98
C ILE A 125 -11.68 5.55 -11.13
N GLY A 126 -11.16 4.92 -12.19
CA GLY A 126 -9.72 4.83 -12.39
C GLY A 126 -9.01 6.17 -12.55
N PRO A 127 -7.69 6.23 -12.26
CA PRO A 127 -6.86 7.40 -12.51
C PRO A 127 -7.02 7.96 -13.93
N MET A 128 -7.23 9.27 -14.01
CA MET A 128 -7.27 9.99 -15.29
C MET A 128 -5.93 10.68 -15.53
N ALA A 129 -5.43 10.64 -16.76
CA ALA A 129 -4.27 11.44 -17.12
C ALA A 129 -4.61 12.94 -17.02
N PRO A 130 -3.72 13.78 -16.48
CA PRO A 130 -3.79 15.22 -16.69
C PRO A 130 -3.82 15.51 -18.20
N LYS A 131 -4.63 16.48 -18.62
CA LYS A 131 -4.60 17.00 -19.99
C LYS A 131 -3.42 17.94 -20.20
#